data_AF-D8JZB8-F1
#
_entry.id   AF-D8JZB8-F1
#
_cell.length_a   1.000
_cell.length_b   1.000
_cell.length_c   1.000
_cell.angle_alpha   90.00
_cell.angle_beta   90.00
_cell.angle_gamma   90.00
#
_symmetry.space_group_name_H-M   'P 1'
#
loop_
_entity.id
_entity.type
_entity.pdbx_description
1 polymer ?
#
loop_
_entity_poly.entity_id
_entity_poly.type
_entity_poly.pdbx_seq_one_letter_code
_entity_poly.pdbx_strand_id
1 'polypeptide(L)'
;MSKLYAAVIAALLIVPAAHAQDAKNAPAPAKMSAADIKSTLDAAAADPAKVKAYCAMSKKMDEVGDDQKKAEAAGDEIDGYFKVLGDDFENAWDAGQDAADETPEAKAMDEGMTALDAKCK
;
A
#
# COMPACT_ATOMS: atom_id res chain seq x y z
N MET A 1 -43.19 13.29 -45.52
CA MET A 1 -43.56 11.86 -45.52
C MET A 1 -42.67 11.20 -44.45
N SER A 2 -43.09 11.13 -43.18
CA SER A 2 -43.80 10.00 -42.53
C SER A 2 -43.11 8.66 -42.85
N LYS A 3 -42.64 7.82 -41.91
CA LYS A 3 -43.26 7.32 -40.66
C LYS A 3 -42.10 6.79 -39.77
N LEU A 4 -41.88 7.29 -38.56
CA LEU A 4 -42.36 6.74 -37.28
C LEU A 4 -42.50 5.21 -37.25
N TYR A 5 -41.58 4.53 -36.56
CA TYR A 5 -41.92 3.46 -35.63
C TYR A 5 -41.18 3.69 -34.31
N ALA A 6 -41.98 3.98 -33.29
CA ALA A 6 -41.63 3.96 -31.89
C ALA A 6 -41.86 2.56 -31.34
N ALA A 7 -40.96 2.12 -30.47
CA ALA A 7 -41.22 1.21 -29.34
C ALA A 7 -40.05 1.45 -28.37
N VAL A 8 -40.14 2.40 -27.44
CA VAL A 8 -40.68 2.20 -26.08
C VAL A 8 -40.16 0.90 -25.46
N ILE A 9 -39.03 1.01 -24.75
CA ILE A 9 -38.86 0.30 -23.49
C ILE A 9 -38.76 1.36 -22.40
N ALA A 10 -39.91 1.65 -21.82
CA ALA A 10 -40.02 2.22 -20.51
C ALA A 10 -39.65 1.12 -19.50
N ALA A 11 -38.50 1.28 -18.84
CA ALA A 11 -38.26 0.67 -17.55
C ALA A 11 -37.64 1.76 -16.65
N LEU A 12 -38.50 2.68 -16.22
CA LEU A 12 -38.33 3.48 -15.02
C LEU A 12 -38.30 2.51 -13.84
N LEU A 13 -37.11 2.04 -13.47
CA LEU A 13 -36.85 1.59 -12.11
C LEU A 13 -36.33 2.80 -11.34
N ILE A 14 -37.22 3.33 -10.51
CA ILE A 14 -36.93 4.32 -9.48
C ILE A 14 -36.06 3.59 -8.45
N VAL A 15 -34.75 3.81 -8.51
CA VAL A 15 -33.83 3.52 -7.41
C VAL A 15 -33.26 4.88 -6.99
N PRO A 16 -33.25 5.24 -5.69
CA PRO A 16 -32.71 6.51 -5.24
C PRO A 16 -31.28 6.67 -5.75
N ALA A 17 -31.07 7.66 -6.62
CA ALA A 17 -29.77 8.04 -7.15
C ALA A 17 -28.95 8.76 -6.07
N ALA A 18 -28.61 8.05 -4.98
CA ALA A 18 -27.82 8.60 -3.88
C ALA A 18 -26.39 8.04 -3.79
N HIS A 19 -25.98 7.06 -4.62
CA HIS A 19 -24.65 6.45 -4.51
C HIS A 19 -23.91 6.22 -5.85
N ALA A 20 -24.31 6.89 -6.93
CA ALA A 20 -23.62 6.75 -8.23
C ALA A 20 -22.46 7.76 -8.44
N GLN A 21 -22.18 8.62 -7.45
CA GLN A 21 -21.08 9.59 -7.52
C GLN A 21 -19.86 9.21 -6.65
N ASP A 22 -19.97 8.22 -5.76
CA ASP A 22 -18.87 7.78 -4.88
C ASP A 22 -17.87 6.82 -5.55
N ALA A 23 -18.17 6.26 -6.72
CA ALA A 23 -17.27 5.31 -7.37
C ALA A 23 -15.99 5.95 -7.95
N LYS A 24 -15.89 7.28 -8.00
CA LYS A 24 -14.71 8.00 -8.51
C LYS A 24 -13.73 8.44 -7.41
N ASN A 25 -14.16 8.40 -6.15
CA ASN A 25 -13.36 8.76 -4.98
C ASN A 25 -13.31 7.63 -3.93
N ALA A 26 -13.77 6.42 -4.28
CA ALA A 26 -13.57 5.26 -3.43
C ALA A 26 -12.05 5.06 -3.26
N PRO A 27 -11.53 4.93 -2.03
CA PRO A 27 -10.13 4.57 -1.83
C PRO A 27 -9.84 3.32 -2.66
N ALA A 28 -8.69 3.32 -3.35
CA ALA A 28 -8.28 2.15 -4.10
C ALA A 28 -8.36 0.93 -3.17
N PRO A 29 -8.90 -0.21 -3.63
CA PRO A 29 -8.98 -1.40 -2.79
C PRO A 29 -7.58 -1.69 -2.25
N ALA A 30 -7.47 -1.86 -0.93
CA ALA A 30 -6.21 -2.14 -0.27
C ALA A 30 -5.53 -3.33 -0.96
N LYS A 31 -4.29 -3.14 -1.41
CA LYS A 31 -3.53 -4.14 -2.19
C LYS A 31 -3.29 -5.43 -1.39
N MET A 32 -3.32 -5.34 -0.06
CA MET A 32 -3.24 -6.45 0.89
C MET A 32 -4.15 -6.19 2.09
N SER A 33 -4.61 -7.26 2.75
CA SER A 33 -5.34 -7.12 4.01
C SER A 33 -4.39 -6.78 5.17
N ALA A 34 -4.91 -6.14 6.22
CA ALA A 34 -4.13 -5.89 7.44
C ALA A 34 -3.48 -7.15 8.04
N ALA A 35 -4.15 -8.29 7.95
CA ALA A 35 -3.61 -9.57 8.44
C ALA A 35 -2.41 -10.04 7.60
N ASP A 36 -2.48 -9.89 6.29
CA ASP A 36 -1.40 -10.28 5.38
C ASP A 36 -0.20 -9.35 5.50
N ILE A 37 -0.43 -8.03 5.65
CA ILE A 37 0.61 -7.04 5.95
C ILE A 37 1.34 -7.46 7.22
N LYS A 38 0.60 -7.66 8.32
CA LYS A 38 1.19 -8.06 9.60
C LYS A 38 1.99 -9.35 9.49
N SER A 39 1.42 -10.39 8.89
CA SER A 39 2.09 -11.70 8.75
C SER A 39 3.40 -11.58 7.96
N THR A 40 3.42 -10.74 6.93
CA THR A 40 4.60 -10.54 6.08
C THR A 40 5.72 -9.83 6.83
N LEU A 41 5.39 -8.77 7.58
CA LEU A 41 6.35 -8.02 8.38
C LEU A 41 6.90 -8.84 9.54
N ASP A 42 6.04 -9.64 10.19
CA ASP A 42 6.46 -10.59 11.23
C ASP A 42 7.42 -11.65 10.66
N ALA A 43 7.17 -12.14 9.44
CA ALA A 43 8.07 -13.08 8.76
C ALA A 43 9.43 -12.43 8.43
N ALA A 44 9.44 -11.16 7.98
CA ALA A 44 10.68 -10.41 7.76
C ALA A 44 11.46 -10.22 9.08
N ALA A 45 10.77 -9.95 10.19
CA ALA A 45 11.39 -9.79 11.51
C ALA A 45 11.94 -11.09 12.12
N ALA A 46 11.52 -12.23 11.59
CA ALA A 46 12.01 -13.55 11.97
C ALA A 46 13.23 -14.01 11.15
N ASP A 47 13.48 -13.40 9.99
CA ASP A 47 14.60 -13.74 9.10
C ASP A 47 15.81 -12.81 9.36
N PRO A 48 16.97 -13.34 9.80
CA PRO A 48 18.14 -12.50 10.11
C PRO A 48 18.71 -11.72 8.92
N ALA A 49 18.61 -12.27 7.70
CA ALA A 49 19.10 -11.60 6.50
C ALA A 49 18.18 -10.43 6.14
N LYS A 50 16.85 -10.63 6.25
CA LYS A 50 15.86 -9.57 6.03
C LYS A 50 15.94 -8.49 7.10
N VAL A 51 16.06 -8.86 8.37
CA VAL A 51 16.30 -7.89 9.46
C VAL A 51 17.55 -7.06 9.16
N LYS A 52 18.66 -7.68 8.77
CA LYS A 52 19.89 -6.94 8.43
C LYS A 52 19.70 -5.99 7.26
N ALA A 53 18.98 -6.41 6.20
CA ALA A 53 18.68 -5.56 5.06
C ALA A 53 17.76 -4.39 5.44
N TYR A 54 16.72 -4.65 6.23
CA TYR A 54 15.81 -3.64 6.75
C TYR A 54 16.56 -2.58 7.58
N CYS A 55 17.44 -3.01 8.49
CA CYS A 55 18.18 -2.05 9.32
C CYS A 55 19.16 -1.19 8.50
N ALA A 56 19.76 -1.75 7.44
CA ALA A 56 20.59 -0.98 6.52
C ALA A 56 19.76 0.02 5.70
N MET A 57 18.58 -0.41 5.25
CA MET A 57 17.62 0.44 4.55
C MET A 57 17.13 1.60 5.43
N SER A 58 16.68 1.31 6.65
CA SER A 58 16.20 2.30 7.62
C SER A 58 17.27 3.34 7.92
N LYS A 59 18.52 2.89 8.18
CA LYS A 59 19.65 3.81 8.33
C LYS A 59 19.90 4.65 7.07
N LYS A 60 19.79 4.06 5.88
CA LYS A 60 19.99 4.79 4.62
C LYS A 60 18.91 5.84 4.43
N MET A 61 17.66 5.52 4.72
CA MET A 61 16.53 6.46 4.68
C MET A 61 16.74 7.63 5.66
N ASP A 62 17.24 7.36 6.88
CA ASP A 62 17.61 8.41 7.84
C ASP A 62 18.75 9.32 7.34
N GLU A 63 19.77 8.76 6.69
CA GLU A 63 20.89 9.53 6.10
C GLU A 63 20.44 10.42 4.93
N VAL A 64 19.50 9.93 4.15
CA VAL A 64 18.87 10.64 3.03
C VAL A 64 17.97 11.76 3.57
N GLY A 65 17.11 11.47 4.55
CA GLY A 65 16.10 12.38 5.09
C GLY A 65 15.10 12.83 4.02
N ASP A 66 14.58 14.04 4.15
CA ASP A 66 13.62 14.62 3.17
C ASP A 66 14.30 15.20 1.91
N ASP A 67 15.58 14.90 1.66
CA ASP A 67 16.32 15.43 0.50
C ASP A 67 16.07 14.56 -0.74
N GLN A 68 15.21 15.06 -1.63
CA GLN A 68 14.87 14.39 -2.89
C GLN A 68 16.10 14.02 -3.75
N LYS A 69 17.15 14.85 -3.80
CA LYS A 69 18.34 14.55 -4.61
C LYS A 69 19.15 13.41 -4.00
N LYS A 70 19.22 13.35 -2.66
CA LYS A 70 19.84 12.22 -1.97
C LYS A 70 19.01 10.95 -2.13
N ALA A 71 17.69 11.05 -2.12
CA ALA A 71 16.80 9.91 -2.33
C ALA A 71 16.99 9.32 -3.73
N GLU A 72 17.03 10.17 -4.77
CA GLU A 72 17.35 9.75 -6.13
C GLU A 72 18.73 9.09 -6.22
N ALA A 73 19.75 9.67 -5.59
CA ALA A 73 21.10 9.11 -5.57
C ALA A 73 21.21 7.80 -4.77
N ALA A 74 20.32 7.57 -3.81
CA ALA A 74 20.25 6.36 -3.00
C ALA A 74 19.31 5.29 -3.58
N GLY A 75 18.58 5.58 -4.66
CA GLY A 75 17.54 4.72 -5.22
C GLY A 75 18.01 3.29 -5.48
N ASP A 76 19.11 3.11 -6.21
CA ASP A 76 19.67 1.77 -6.49
C ASP A 76 20.04 0.98 -5.22
N GLU A 77 20.48 1.67 -4.17
CA GLU A 77 20.84 1.07 -2.89
C GLU A 77 19.58 0.65 -2.12
N ILE A 78 18.56 1.52 -2.08
CA ILE A 78 17.26 1.26 -1.47
C ILE A 78 16.55 0.10 -2.18
N ASP A 79 16.51 0.11 -3.50
CA ASP A 79 15.98 -0.99 -4.32
C ASP A 79 16.75 -2.31 -4.11
N GLY A 80 18.06 -2.21 -3.81
CA GLY A 80 18.88 -3.36 -3.44
C GLY A 80 18.42 -3.99 -2.13
N TYR A 81 18.03 -3.18 -1.14
CA TYR A 81 17.48 -3.67 0.12
C TYR A 81 16.11 -4.32 -0.07
N PHE A 82 15.20 -3.71 -0.84
CA PHE A 82 13.89 -4.30 -1.15
C PHE A 82 14.02 -5.67 -1.84
N LYS A 83 14.98 -5.87 -2.75
CA LYS A 83 15.26 -7.19 -3.34
C LYS A 83 15.65 -8.26 -2.32
N VAL A 84 16.33 -7.88 -1.24
CA VAL A 84 16.69 -8.83 -0.16
C VAL A 84 15.51 -9.09 0.76
N LEU A 85 14.70 -8.06 1.05
CA LEU A 85 13.49 -8.16 1.84
C LEU A 85 12.42 -9.02 1.14
N GLY A 86 12.38 -8.93 -0.18
CA GLY A 86 11.59 -9.74 -1.09
C GLY A 86 10.23 -9.13 -1.42
N ASP A 87 9.63 -9.60 -2.51
CA ASP A 87 8.41 -9.06 -3.11
C ASP A 87 7.23 -8.98 -2.13
N ASP A 88 7.08 -9.97 -1.23
CA ASP A 88 6.01 -9.93 -0.22
C ASP A 88 6.16 -8.70 0.68
N PHE A 89 7.38 -8.41 1.13
CA PHE A 89 7.66 -7.24 1.97
C PHE A 89 7.39 -5.95 1.21
N GLU A 90 7.82 -5.86 -0.05
CA GLU A 90 7.58 -4.69 -0.90
C GLU A 90 6.08 -4.45 -1.11
N ASN A 91 5.31 -5.50 -1.37
CA ASN A 91 3.85 -5.41 -1.49
C ASN A 91 3.18 -4.98 -0.17
N ALA A 92 3.65 -5.49 0.98
CA ALA A 92 3.13 -5.12 2.29
C ALA A 92 3.47 -3.68 2.65
N TRP A 93 4.69 -3.24 2.30
CA TRP A 93 5.14 -1.85 2.45
C TRP A 93 4.28 -0.91 1.60
N ASP A 94 4.11 -1.21 0.32
CA ASP A 94 3.26 -0.42 -0.59
C ASP A 94 1.81 -0.36 -0.13
N ALA A 95 1.25 -1.50 0.30
CA ALA A 95 -0.11 -1.56 0.82
C ALA A 95 -0.28 -0.75 2.11
N GLY A 96 0.72 -0.76 3.00
CA GLY A 96 0.74 0.01 4.23
C GLY A 96 0.87 1.52 3.98
N GLN A 97 1.69 1.93 3.02
CA GLN A 97 1.88 3.34 2.65
C GLN A 97 0.67 3.93 1.91
N ASP A 98 -0.02 3.13 1.11
CA ASP A 98 -1.26 3.52 0.42
C ASP A 98 -2.49 3.49 1.34
N ALA A 99 -2.39 2.85 2.51
CA ALA A 99 -3.48 2.76 3.45
C ALA A 99 -3.79 4.13 4.04
N ALA A 100 -5.08 4.47 4.11
CA ALA A 100 -5.49 5.69 4.79
C ALA A 100 -5.17 5.61 6.29
N ASP A 101 -4.86 6.75 6.89
CA ASP A 101 -4.64 6.86 8.33
C ASP A 101 -5.82 6.25 9.13
N GLU A 102 -5.52 5.72 10.32
CA GLU A 102 -6.49 5.10 11.23
C GLU A 102 -7.16 3.81 10.72
N THR A 103 -6.78 3.32 9.54
CA THR A 103 -7.22 2.00 9.03
C THR A 103 -6.50 0.84 9.72
N PRO A 104 -7.10 -0.37 9.74
CA PRO A 104 -6.42 -1.57 10.20
C PRO A 104 -5.10 -1.85 9.48
N GLU A 105 -5.03 -1.55 8.18
CA GLU A 105 -3.84 -1.74 7.34
C GLU A 105 -2.71 -0.79 7.76
N ALA A 106 -2.99 0.50 7.93
CA ALA A 106 -2.01 1.48 8.42
C ALA A 106 -1.49 1.09 9.81
N LYS A 107 -2.37 0.62 10.70
CA LYS A 107 -1.97 0.12 12.03
C LYS A 107 -1.12 -1.15 11.95
N ALA A 108 -1.45 -2.09 11.07
CA ALA A 108 -0.66 -3.31 10.88
C ALA A 108 0.75 -2.99 10.37
N MET A 109 0.86 -1.99 9.48
CA MET A 109 2.13 -1.47 9.00
C MET A 109 2.95 -0.85 10.15
N ASP A 110 2.37 0.08 10.91
CA ASP A 110 3.03 0.74 12.04
C ASP A 110 3.55 -0.24 13.10
N GLU A 111 2.71 -1.22 13.49
CA GLU A 111 3.10 -2.26 14.44
C GLU A 111 4.24 -3.14 13.90
N GLY A 112 4.17 -3.52 12.62
CA GLY A 112 5.19 -4.33 11.97
C GLY A 112 6.52 -3.61 11.80
N MET A 113 6.50 -2.34 11.38
CA MET A 113 7.69 -1.50 11.29
C MET A 113 8.33 -1.28 12.66
N THR A 114 7.53 -0.96 13.68
CA THR A 114 8.00 -0.84 15.07
C THR A 114 8.69 -2.13 15.54
N ALA A 115 8.14 -3.30 15.20
CA ALA A 115 8.73 -4.58 15.55
C ALA A 115 10.07 -4.84 14.82
N LEU A 116 10.19 -4.43 13.56
CA LEU A 116 11.42 -4.50 12.78
C LEU A 116 12.48 -3.52 13.31
N ASP A 117 12.12 -2.27 13.56
CA ASP A 117 13.01 -1.25 14.13
C ASP A 117 13.56 -1.66 15.49
N ALA A 118 12.74 -2.33 16.32
CA ALA A 118 13.18 -2.86 17.60
C ALA A 118 14.32 -3.89 17.47
N LYS A 119 14.50 -4.50 16.29
CA LYS A 119 15.59 -5.45 15.98
C LYS A 119 16.86 -4.75 15.48
N CYS A 120 16.81 -3.48 15.12
CA CYS A 120 17.92 -2.72 14.54
C CYS A 120 18.87 -2.09 15.57
N LYS A 121 18.78 -2.52 16.83
CA LYS A 121 19.61 -2.04 17.94
C LYS A 121 20.93 -2.77 18.05
#